data_AF-A0A5D0HUG2-F1
#
_entry.id   AF-A0A5D0HUG2-F1
#
_cell.length_a   1.000
_cell.length_b   1.000
_cell.length_c   1.000
_cell.angle_alpha   90.00
_cell.angle_beta   90.00
_cell.angle_gamma   90.00
#
_symmetry.space_group_name_H-M   'P 1'
#
loop_
_entity.id
_entity.type
_entity.pdbx_description
1 polymer ?
#
loop_
_entity_poly.entity_id
_entity_poly.type
_entity_poly.pdbx_seq_one_letter_code
_entity_poly.pdbx_strand_id
1 'polypeptide(L)'
;MKIRFFNKTMLLGFLFICSTSSAQTIGHITPNTPKPFKFKVVSTRANPVVNQNYQTPTSPSIATLNGSNRQQQQLNQFERDRRLVALREQQLKEVYKELRSSNRGVRYTFPSYDSDKRTTHYYQAFKQLNAMNPDDFSIKDATFIIENAFYENQSDKDEFDKTISSIAGFIEAAMKEQQLDPKSNLSKNLSIYQYIADTLTVGDVTHKPYNYDFNDYMGKENWDNMFVSKLLYQGSGQCNSMPRLYMILAEEIGAESHLAFAPNHSFIRFKDQIGEWHNAELTSGAIMSDFLMLSSGFMKAETVQNGNYMTGLSKRQIMAQLLNDLASGYISKFGRDEFVQEVIDKSLELHPDGINPNIHQFNMKLARMSFVAQQLQAKNPEQLKPYPQAMQLLQELIEQDRKLKNLGFEEMPKERYEAWLNSLKQEKEKQDNEKFSGLKRQIIKD
;
A
#
# COMPACT_ATOMS: atom_id res chain seq x y z
N MET A 1 43.60 0.71 13.41
CA MET A 1 42.49 0.34 12.52
C MET A 1 41.48 1.49 12.53
N LYS A 2 41.54 2.36 11.51
CA LYS A 2 40.78 3.63 11.45
C LYS A 2 39.33 3.34 11.07
N ILE A 3 38.41 3.50 12.01
CA ILE A 3 36.96 3.51 11.77
C ILE A 3 36.62 4.80 11.03
N ARG A 4 36.30 4.69 9.74
CA ARG A 4 35.80 5.82 8.94
C ARG A 4 34.42 6.20 9.46
N PHE A 5 34.35 7.32 10.17
CA PHE A 5 33.10 8.01 10.50
C PHE A 5 32.35 8.33 9.20
N PHE A 6 31.25 7.61 8.97
CA PHE A 6 30.31 7.86 7.88
C PHE A 6 29.53 9.17 8.10
N ASN A 7 29.15 9.81 6.99
CA ASN A 7 28.49 11.12 6.87
C ASN A 7 27.31 11.34 7.84
N LYS A 8 27.52 12.17 8.88
CA LYS A 8 26.49 12.71 9.78
C LYS A 8 25.51 13.68 9.08
N THR A 9 25.78 14.11 7.86
CA THR A 9 25.14 15.29 7.25
C THR A 9 23.73 15.06 6.69
N MET A 10 23.35 13.84 6.30
CA MET A 10 22.07 13.61 5.60
C MET A 10 20.87 13.43 6.55
N LEU A 11 21.06 12.74 7.69
CA LEU A 11 20.03 12.59 8.72
C LEU A 11 19.82 13.89 9.53
N LEU A 12 20.88 14.70 9.68
CA LEU A 12 20.79 16.03 10.31
C LEU A 12 20.11 17.06 9.39
N GLY A 13 20.29 16.98 8.07
CA GLY A 13 19.68 17.94 7.13
C GLY A 13 18.15 18.00 7.19
N PHE A 14 17.48 16.86 7.36
CA PHE A 14 16.02 16.78 7.43
C PHE A 14 15.42 17.30 8.75
N LEU A 15 16.19 17.33 9.83
CA LEU A 15 15.75 17.87 11.13
C LEU A 15 15.76 19.42 11.17
N PHE A 16 16.45 20.09 10.24
CA PHE A 16 16.86 21.50 10.44
C PHE A 16 16.46 22.50 9.34
N ILE A 17 15.56 22.15 8.41
CA ILE A 17 14.98 23.13 7.49
C ILE A 17 13.76 23.78 8.15
N CYS A 18 13.94 24.93 8.79
CA CYS A 18 12.84 25.77 9.25
C CYS A 18 13.15 27.24 8.99
N SER A 19 12.54 27.82 7.95
CA SER A 19 12.49 29.27 7.77
C SER A 19 11.09 29.74 7.40
N THR A 20 10.51 30.47 8.37
CA THR A 20 9.60 31.63 8.26
C THR A 20 8.50 31.63 7.21
N SER A 21 7.24 31.68 7.66
CA SER A 21 6.14 32.45 7.06
C SER A 21 4.95 32.56 8.02
N SER A 22 4.27 33.70 7.96
CA SER A 22 3.27 34.27 8.86
C SER A 22 2.06 33.37 9.13
N ALA A 23 1.59 33.38 10.38
CA ALA A 23 0.45 32.61 10.85
C ALA A 23 -0.88 33.20 10.39
N GLN A 24 -1.75 32.35 9.84
CA GLN A 24 -3.20 32.49 9.92
C GLN A 24 -3.75 31.26 10.64
N THR A 25 -4.63 31.50 11.61
CA THR A 25 -5.30 30.49 12.42
C THR A 25 -6.23 29.64 11.56
N ILE A 26 -5.93 28.35 11.45
CA ILE A 26 -6.82 27.34 10.87
C ILE A 26 -7.04 26.29 11.97
N GLY A 27 -8.30 26.03 12.32
CA GLY A 27 -8.64 24.98 13.29
C GLY A 27 -8.17 23.60 12.83
N HIS A 28 -8.12 22.63 13.74
CA HIS A 28 -7.86 21.22 13.40
C HIS A 28 -8.95 20.71 12.42
N ILE A 29 -8.68 20.75 11.12
CA ILE A 29 -9.54 20.13 10.10
C ILE A 29 -9.10 18.68 9.96
N THR A 30 -9.72 17.77 10.71
CA THR A 30 -9.74 16.36 10.31
C THR A 30 -10.59 16.24 9.04
N PRO A 31 -10.15 15.54 8.00
CA PRO A 31 -10.96 15.34 6.79
C PRO A 31 -12.31 14.71 7.16
N ASN A 32 -13.37 15.10 6.43
CA ASN A 32 -14.64 14.39 6.52
C ASN A 32 -14.48 13.01 5.91
N THR A 33 -14.97 11.98 6.59
CA THR A 33 -14.94 10.61 6.10
C THR A 33 -15.85 10.49 4.87
N PRO A 34 -15.34 9.97 3.74
CA PRO A 34 -16.18 9.71 2.58
C PRO A 34 -17.22 8.63 2.91
N LYS A 35 -18.36 8.67 2.24
CA LYS A 35 -19.36 7.61 2.39
C LYS A 35 -18.82 6.30 1.79
N PRO A 36 -19.08 5.14 2.43
CA PRO A 36 -18.76 3.85 1.84
C PRO A 36 -19.38 3.69 0.45
N PHE A 37 -18.70 2.93 -0.40
CA PHE A 37 -19.24 2.50 -1.68
C PHE A 37 -20.41 1.55 -1.46
N LYS A 38 -21.47 1.71 -2.27
CA LYS A 38 -22.55 0.74 -2.40
C LYS A 38 -22.35 0.03 -3.72
N PHE A 39 -22.09 -1.27 -3.67
CA PHE A 39 -21.99 -2.05 -4.90
C PHE A 39 -23.40 -2.17 -5.52
N LYS A 40 -23.48 -2.65 -6.77
CA LYS A 40 -24.79 -2.99 -7.35
C LYS A 40 -24.93 -4.49 -7.29
N VAL A 41 -25.70 -4.98 -6.33
CA VAL A 41 -26.00 -6.41 -6.18
C VAL A 41 -26.81 -6.91 -7.39
N VAL A 42 -26.29 -7.91 -8.10
CA VAL A 42 -27.08 -8.74 -9.02
C VAL A 42 -27.68 -9.89 -8.20
N SER A 43 -29.00 -9.92 -8.09
CA SER A 43 -29.73 -10.95 -7.33
C SER A 43 -29.70 -12.30 -8.07
N THR A 44 -29.17 -13.34 -7.44
CA THR A 44 -29.28 -14.73 -7.90
C THR A 44 -30.43 -15.43 -7.17
N ARG A 45 -31.52 -15.73 -7.88
CA ARG A 45 -32.47 -16.79 -7.47
C ARG A 45 -32.06 -18.11 -8.11
N ALA A 46 -32.26 -19.17 -7.35
CA ALA A 46 -31.88 -20.55 -7.63
C ALA A 46 -32.21 -21.04 -9.05
N ASN A 47 -31.16 -21.17 -9.86
CA ASN A 47 -30.90 -22.03 -11.02
C ASN A 47 -29.80 -21.34 -11.86
N PRO A 48 -28.78 -22.04 -12.38
CA PRO A 48 -27.63 -21.39 -13.03
C PRO A 48 -28.03 -20.95 -14.43
N VAL A 49 -28.78 -19.86 -14.52
CA VAL A 49 -28.97 -19.07 -15.73
C VAL A 49 -28.35 -17.72 -15.44
N VAL A 50 -27.20 -17.47 -16.07
CA VAL A 50 -26.46 -16.21 -16.05
C VAL A 50 -27.43 -15.08 -16.40
N ASN A 51 -27.82 -14.25 -15.43
CA ASN A 51 -28.82 -13.20 -15.59
C ASN A 51 -28.17 -11.80 -15.53
N GLN A 52 -27.72 -11.36 -16.71
CA GLN A 52 -27.74 -10.04 -17.37
C GLN A 52 -27.61 -8.68 -16.65
N ASN A 53 -27.31 -8.53 -15.35
CA ASN A 53 -27.17 -7.18 -14.78
C ASN A 53 -25.82 -6.85 -14.11
N TYR A 54 -24.72 -7.42 -14.61
CA TYR A 54 -23.39 -6.86 -14.34
C TYR A 54 -23.26 -5.50 -15.05
N GLN A 55 -23.36 -4.41 -14.30
CA GLN A 55 -22.99 -3.10 -14.83
C GLN A 55 -21.47 -3.03 -14.92
N THR A 56 -20.99 -2.97 -16.16
CA THR A 56 -19.61 -2.67 -16.50
C THR A 56 -19.17 -1.36 -15.82
N PRO A 57 -17.92 -1.26 -15.35
CA PRO A 57 -17.36 0.02 -14.92
C PRO A 57 -17.47 1.01 -16.07
N THR A 58 -18.25 2.07 -15.91
CA THR A 58 -18.31 3.16 -16.89
C THR A 58 -16.97 3.89 -16.86
N SER A 59 -16.13 3.64 -17.86
CA SER A 59 -14.86 4.36 -18.04
C SER A 59 -15.12 5.85 -18.25
N PRO A 60 -14.41 6.76 -17.56
CA PRO A 60 -14.24 8.12 -18.05
C PRO A 60 -13.57 8.06 -19.44
N SER A 61 -14.08 8.83 -20.40
CA SER A 61 -13.55 8.90 -21.76
C SER A 61 -12.03 9.13 -21.76
N ILE A 62 -11.30 8.28 -22.48
CA ILE A 62 -9.86 8.40 -22.72
C ILE A 62 -9.60 9.71 -23.45
N ALA A 63 -9.18 10.74 -22.71
CA ALA A 63 -8.47 11.85 -23.31
C ALA A 63 -7.06 11.36 -23.65
N THR A 64 -6.70 11.37 -24.92
CA THR A 64 -5.35 11.12 -25.42
C THR A 64 -4.39 12.10 -24.74
N LEU A 65 -3.66 11.64 -23.71
CA LEU A 65 -2.76 12.48 -22.93
C LEU A 65 -1.45 12.72 -23.71
N ASN A 66 -1.36 13.89 -24.34
CA ASN A 66 -0.12 14.44 -24.90
C ASN A 66 0.97 14.60 -23.81
N GLY A 67 2.24 14.33 -24.16
CA GLY A 67 3.38 14.34 -23.23
C GLY A 67 3.62 15.64 -22.47
N SER A 68 3.14 16.77 -23.00
CA SER A 68 3.19 18.09 -22.35
C SER A 68 2.26 18.22 -21.11
N ASN A 69 1.14 17.50 -21.07
CA ASN A 69 0.22 17.52 -19.92
C ASN A 69 0.78 16.76 -18.70
N ARG A 70 1.62 15.73 -18.90
CA ARG A 70 2.20 14.94 -17.81
C ARG A 70 3.24 15.72 -17.01
N GLN A 71 4.09 16.50 -17.69
CA GLN A 71 5.11 17.31 -17.03
C GLN A 71 4.46 18.41 -16.18
N GLN A 72 3.34 18.99 -16.65
CA GLN A 72 2.54 19.94 -15.88
C GLN A 72 1.83 19.27 -14.68
N GLN A 73 1.32 18.05 -14.84
CA GLN A 73 0.76 17.26 -13.73
C GLN A 73 1.81 16.91 -12.65
N GLN A 74 3.03 16.56 -13.06
CA GLN A 74 4.16 16.28 -12.15
C GLN A 74 4.53 17.51 -11.32
N LEU A 75 4.69 18.67 -11.97
CA LEU A 75 4.94 19.95 -11.30
C LEU A 75 3.80 20.31 -10.34
N ASN A 76 2.55 20.16 -10.77
CA ASN A 76 1.39 20.40 -9.91
C ASN A 76 1.36 19.47 -8.69
N GLN A 77 1.78 18.21 -8.84
CA GLN A 77 1.83 17.27 -7.72
C GLN A 77 3.01 17.59 -6.77
N PHE A 78 4.17 17.98 -7.29
CA PHE A 78 5.30 18.45 -6.46
C PHE A 78 4.93 19.69 -5.64
N GLU A 79 4.25 20.67 -6.27
CA GLU A 79 3.76 21.85 -5.56
C GLU A 79 2.71 21.52 -4.49
N ARG A 80 1.82 20.56 -4.78
CA ARG A 80 0.84 20.06 -3.81
C ARG A 80 1.51 19.35 -2.64
N ASP A 81 2.48 18.48 -2.90
CA ASP A 81 3.26 17.80 -1.87
C ASP A 81 3.95 18.82 -0.96
N ARG A 82 4.54 19.86 -1.53
CA ARG A 82 5.14 20.97 -0.78
C ARG A 82 4.10 21.70 0.09
N ARG A 83 2.88 21.92 -0.41
CA ARG A 83 1.78 22.54 0.37
C ARG A 83 1.29 21.63 1.49
N LEU A 84 1.19 20.32 1.27
CA LEU A 84 0.72 19.35 2.26
C LEU A 84 1.73 19.20 3.42
N VAL A 85 3.02 19.16 3.09
CA VAL A 85 4.10 19.22 4.10
C VAL A 85 4.02 20.53 4.88
N ALA A 86 3.87 21.68 4.22
CA ALA A 86 3.73 22.98 4.88
C ALA A 86 2.49 23.05 5.78
N LEU A 87 1.36 22.48 5.35
CA LEU A 87 0.13 22.41 6.15
C LEU A 87 0.33 21.56 7.40
N ARG A 88 0.97 20.39 7.26
CA ARG A 88 1.29 19.51 8.39
C ARG A 88 2.27 20.18 9.36
N GLU A 89 3.25 20.92 8.85
CA GLU A 89 4.13 21.77 9.67
C GLU A 89 3.36 22.87 10.40
N GLN A 90 2.36 23.48 9.75
CA GLN A 90 1.52 24.51 10.37
C GLN A 90 0.62 23.92 11.47
N GLN A 91 -0.01 22.77 11.23
CA GLN A 91 -0.79 22.05 12.23
C GLN A 91 0.08 21.67 13.44
N LEU A 92 1.30 21.17 13.17
CA LEU A 92 2.27 20.92 14.22
C LEU A 92 2.62 22.19 15.00
N LYS A 93 2.88 23.32 14.32
CA LYS A 93 3.13 24.63 14.95
C LYS A 93 1.99 25.09 15.87
N GLU A 94 0.73 24.90 15.49
CA GLU A 94 -0.41 25.25 16.34
C GLU A 94 -0.51 24.33 17.57
N VAL A 95 -0.33 23.02 17.40
CA VAL A 95 -0.21 22.08 18.54
C VAL A 95 0.91 22.52 19.49
N TYR A 96 2.06 22.96 18.99
CA TYR A 96 3.14 23.47 19.84
C TYR A 96 2.82 24.80 20.52
N LYS A 97 2.03 25.67 19.89
CA LYS A 97 1.63 26.95 20.48
C LYS A 97 0.70 26.71 21.67
N GLU A 98 -0.24 25.77 21.55
CA GLU A 98 -1.07 25.31 22.66
C GLU A 98 -0.22 24.66 23.77
N LEU A 99 0.76 23.82 23.41
CA LEU A 99 1.68 23.21 24.37
C LEU A 99 2.51 24.24 25.15
N ARG A 100 3.05 25.26 24.48
CA ARG A 100 3.85 26.35 25.10
C ARG A 100 3.06 27.18 26.10
N SER A 101 1.76 27.37 25.87
CA SER A 101 0.88 28.11 26.78
C SER A 101 0.61 27.36 28.10
N SER A 102 0.92 26.05 28.16
CA SER A 102 0.52 25.19 29.27
C SER A 102 1.56 24.99 30.40
N ASN A 103 2.76 25.61 30.32
CA ASN A 103 3.82 25.55 31.33
C ASN A 103 4.20 24.11 31.79
N ARG A 104 4.05 23.11 30.90
CA ARG A 104 4.39 21.71 31.17
C ARG A 104 5.79 21.41 30.64
N GLY A 105 6.54 20.56 31.34
CA GLY A 105 7.84 20.06 30.89
C GLY A 105 7.79 19.37 29.52
N VAL A 106 8.96 18.95 29.01
CA VAL A 106 9.10 18.34 27.68
C VAL A 106 8.23 17.09 27.57
N ARG A 107 7.38 17.01 26.53
CA ARG A 107 6.59 15.82 26.23
C ARG A 107 7.35 14.93 25.25
N TYR A 108 7.48 13.65 25.60
CA TYR A 108 8.19 12.64 24.79
C TYR A 108 7.25 11.73 24.00
N THR A 109 5.95 11.74 24.31
CA THR A 109 4.90 11.04 23.58
C THR A 109 4.08 12.01 22.75
N PHE A 110 3.44 11.50 21.69
CA PHE A 110 2.55 12.30 20.87
C PHE A 110 1.25 12.65 21.63
N PRO A 111 0.57 13.76 21.29
CA PRO A 111 -0.82 13.96 21.69
C PRO A 111 -1.71 12.80 21.24
N SER A 112 -2.63 12.38 22.10
CA SER A 112 -3.59 11.30 21.82
C SER A 112 -4.78 11.82 21.00
N TYR A 113 -5.31 10.98 20.10
CA TYR A 113 -6.57 11.23 19.41
C TYR A 113 -7.75 10.44 20.02
N ASP A 114 -7.59 9.81 21.20
CA ASP A 114 -8.62 9.00 21.88
C ASP A 114 -9.97 9.71 22.09
N SER A 115 -9.96 11.02 22.25
CA SER A 115 -11.15 11.85 22.43
C SER A 115 -12.03 11.92 21.17
N ASP A 116 -11.47 11.67 19.98
CA ASP A 116 -12.21 11.54 18.75
C ASP A 116 -12.82 10.14 18.67
N LYS A 117 -14.15 10.06 18.84
CA LYS A 117 -14.91 8.80 18.82
C LYS A 117 -14.65 7.95 17.56
N ARG A 118 -14.26 8.56 16.44
CA ARG A 118 -13.97 7.84 15.19
C ARG A 118 -12.74 6.94 15.30
N THR A 119 -11.81 7.23 16.21
CA THR A 119 -10.63 6.37 16.48
C THR A 119 -11.02 5.00 17.02
N THR A 120 -12.17 4.90 17.70
CA THR A 120 -12.66 3.63 18.27
C THR A 120 -12.84 2.55 17.20
N HIS A 121 -13.17 2.91 15.96
CA HIS A 121 -13.29 1.94 14.86
C HIS A 121 -11.95 1.27 14.53
N TYR A 122 -10.84 2.02 14.60
CA TYR A 122 -9.51 1.47 14.40
C TYR A 122 -9.05 0.60 15.59
N TYR A 123 -9.38 0.99 16.81
CA TYR A 123 -9.08 0.18 18.00
C TYR A 123 -9.82 -1.16 17.95
N GLN A 124 -11.08 -1.15 17.52
CA GLN A 124 -11.88 -2.36 17.31
C GLN A 124 -11.31 -3.22 16.17
N ALA A 125 -10.87 -2.62 15.06
CA ALA A 125 -10.24 -3.34 13.97
C ALA A 125 -8.92 -3.99 14.41
N PHE A 126 -8.06 -3.25 15.12
CA PHE A 126 -6.82 -3.80 15.67
C PHE A 126 -7.09 -4.99 16.60
N LYS A 127 -8.07 -4.86 17.50
CA LYS A 127 -8.49 -5.96 18.39
C LYS A 127 -8.94 -7.20 17.61
N GLN A 128 -9.74 -7.01 16.55
CA GLN A 128 -10.21 -8.12 15.70
C GLN A 128 -9.05 -8.80 14.98
N LEU A 129 -8.15 -8.03 14.36
CA LEU A 129 -6.98 -8.57 13.67
C LEU A 129 -6.02 -9.30 14.62
N ASN A 130 -5.76 -8.74 15.81
CA ASN A 130 -4.89 -9.35 16.80
C ASN A 130 -5.47 -10.65 17.41
N ALA A 131 -6.79 -10.86 17.29
CA ALA A 131 -7.44 -12.11 17.71
C ALA A 131 -7.40 -13.20 16.63
N MET A 132 -7.04 -12.86 15.37
CA MET A 132 -6.90 -13.85 14.30
C MET A 132 -5.64 -14.69 14.48
N ASN A 133 -5.68 -15.94 14.02
CA ASN A 133 -4.47 -16.74 13.90
C ASN A 133 -3.62 -16.15 12.75
N PRO A 134 -2.40 -15.66 13.00
CA PRO A 134 -1.60 -15.04 11.96
C PRO A 134 -1.16 -16.03 10.85
N ASP A 135 -1.22 -17.33 11.11
CA ASP A 135 -0.88 -18.37 10.15
C ASP A 135 -2.08 -18.90 9.35
N ASP A 136 -3.29 -18.58 9.78
CA ASP A 136 -4.52 -19.11 9.20
C ASP A 136 -5.68 -18.12 9.43
N PHE A 137 -5.89 -17.24 8.45
CA PHE A 137 -6.95 -16.24 8.46
C PHE A 137 -7.40 -15.93 7.03
N SER A 138 -8.60 -15.39 6.88
CA SER A 138 -9.09 -14.90 5.57
C SER A 138 -8.50 -13.52 5.26
N ILE A 139 -7.78 -13.39 4.14
CA ILE A 139 -7.27 -12.09 3.67
C ILE A 139 -8.44 -11.17 3.34
N LYS A 140 -9.54 -11.73 2.80
CA LYS A 140 -10.79 -11.00 2.53
C LYS A 140 -11.35 -10.34 3.79
N ASP A 141 -11.54 -11.10 4.86
CA ASP A 141 -12.12 -10.57 6.10
C ASP A 141 -11.21 -9.55 6.78
N ALA A 142 -9.90 -9.83 6.84
CA ALA A 142 -8.93 -8.89 7.42
C ALA A 142 -8.87 -7.57 6.62
N THR A 143 -8.92 -7.65 5.29
CA THR A 143 -8.97 -6.47 4.41
C THR A 143 -10.24 -5.65 4.67
N PHE A 144 -11.40 -6.31 4.73
CA PHE A 144 -12.67 -5.64 5.02
C PHE A 144 -12.64 -4.93 6.38
N ILE A 145 -12.11 -5.57 7.43
CA ILE A 145 -12.01 -4.98 8.77
C ILE A 145 -11.20 -3.68 8.74
N ILE A 146 -10.08 -3.66 8.03
CA ILE A 146 -9.20 -2.49 7.92
C ILE A 146 -9.89 -1.34 7.17
N GLU A 147 -10.46 -1.63 6.00
CA GLU A 147 -11.11 -0.62 5.18
C GLU A 147 -12.38 -0.08 5.88
N ASN A 148 -13.15 -0.96 6.52
CA ASN A 148 -14.36 -0.56 7.23
C ASN A 148 -14.07 0.32 8.44
N ALA A 149 -12.91 0.16 9.10
CA ALA A 149 -12.48 1.07 10.16
C ALA A 149 -12.30 2.51 9.65
N PHE A 150 -11.74 2.67 8.45
CA PHE A 150 -11.65 3.98 7.79
C PHE A 150 -13.04 4.56 7.49
N TYR A 151 -13.98 3.72 7.07
CA TYR A 151 -15.38 4.09 6.83
C TYR A 151 -16.27 4.10 8.08
N GLU A 152 -15.69 4.12 9.28
CA GLU A 152 -16.42 4.22 10.56
C GLU A 152 -17.44 3.09 10.77
N ASN A 153 -17.09 1.88 10.33
CA ASN A 153 -17.91 0.68 10.38
C ASN A 153 -19.26 0.81 9.62
N GLN A 154 -19.32 1.65 8.57
CA GLN A 154 -20.53 1.87 7.78
C GLN A 154 -20.60 1.05 6.49
N SER A 155 -19.54 0.30 6.14
CA SER A 155 -19.52 -0.56 4.95
C SER A 155 -20.37 -1.82 5.14
N ASP A 156 -20.99 -2.29 4.05
CA ASP A 156 -21.79 -3.52 4.03
C ASP A 156 -20.91 -4.75 3.76
N LYS A 157 -20.78 -5.62 4.76
CA LYS A 157 -19.96 -6.83 4.65
C LYS A 157 -20.58 -7.85 3.69
N ASP A 158 -21.89 -8.05 3.77
CA ASP A 158 -22.59 -9.05 2.96
C ASP A 158 -22.49 -8.68 1.48
N GLU A 159 -22.55 -7.38 1.18
CA GLU A 159 -22.38 -6.88 -0.18
C GLU A 159 -20.93 -7.06 -0.69
N PHE A 160 -19.93 -6.76 0.16
CA PHE A 160 -18.53 -7.00 -0.18
C PHE A 160 -18.24 -8.48 -0.45
N ASP A 161 -18.71 -9.37 0.43
CA ASP A 161 -18.54 -10.82 0.31
C ASP A 161 -19.21 -11.36 -0.96
N LYS A 162 -20.47 -10.95 -1.22
CA LYS A 162 -21.19 -11.34 -2.44
C LYS A 162 -20.48 -10.88 -3.71
N THR A 163 -19.90 -9.67 -3.68
CA THR A 163 -19.15 -9.13 -4.82
C THR A 163 -17.93 -9.99 -5.11
N ILE A 164 -17.13 -10.31 -4.08
CA ILE A 164 -15.95 -11.17 -4.22
C ILE A 164 -16.33 -12.57 -4.73
N SER A 165 -17.33 -13.23 -4.13
CA SER A 165 -17.73 -14.57 -4.57
C SER A 165 -18.32 -14.58 -5.98
N SER A 166 -19.00 -13.50 -6.39
CA SER A 166 -19.50 -13.35 -7.76
C SER A 166 -18.36 -13.21 -8.77
N ILE A 167 -17.26 -12.54 -8.41
CA ILE A 167 -16.06 -12.43 -9.24
C ILE A 167 -15.35 -13.78 -9.33
N ALA A 168 -15.18 -14.48 -8.21
CA ALA A 168 -14.59 -15.82 -8.19
C ALA A 168 -15.36 -16.79 -9.11
N GLY A 169 -16.69 -16.81 -9.01
CA GLY A 169 -17.53 -17.64 -9.90
C GLY A 169 -17.43 -17.24 -11.38
N PHE A 170 -17.27 -15.95 -11.70
CA PHE A 170 -17.01 -15.50 -13.07
C PHE A 170 -15.67 -16.03 -13.60
N ILE A 171 -14.61 -15.97 -12.79
CA ILE A 171 -13.27 -16.49 -13.14
C ILE A 171 -13.32 -18.01 -13.36
N GLU A 172 -13.98 -18.76 -12.49
CA GLU A 172 -14.13 -20.21 -12.64
C GLU A 172 -14.94 -20.59 -13.90
N ALA A 173 -15.99 -19.81 -14.22
CA ALA A 173 -16.75 -19.99 -15.45
C ALA A 173 -15.89 -19.71 -16.70
N ALA A 174 -15.06 -18.67 -16.67
CA ALA A 174 -14.12 -18.36 -17.74
C ALA A 174 -13.09 -19.49 -17.93
N MET A 175 -12.55 -20.03 -16.84
CA MET A 175 -11.65 -21.19 -16.89
C MET A 175 -12.31 -22.39 -17.57
N LYS A 176 -13.57 -22.66 -17.22
CA LYS A 176 -14.33 -23.77 -17.81
C LYS A 176 -14.57 -23.58 -19.31
N GLU A 177 -14.96 -22.39 -19.76
CA GLU A 177 -15.17 -22.10 -21.19
C GLU A 177 -13.88 -22.20 -22.00
N GLN A 178 -12.76 -21.76 -21.40
CA GLN A 178 -11.42 -21.86 -21.99
C GLN A 178 -10.81 -23.27 -21.88
N GLN A 179 -11.51 -24.23 -21.27
CA GLN A 179 -11.06 -25.62 -21.05
C GLN A 179 -9.75 -25.71 -20.25
N LEU A 180 -9.53 -24.77 -19.32
CA LEU A 180 -8.36 -24.77 -18.45
C LEU A 180 -8.52 -25.80 -17.34
N ASP A 181 -7.42 -26.47 -16.96
CA ASP A 181 -7.43 -27.37 -15.80
C ASP A 181 -7.74 -26.60 -14.50
N PRO A 182 -8.86 -26.90 -13.81
CA PRO A 182 -9.23 -26.24 -12.56
C PRO A 182 -8.34 -26.63 -11.37
N LYS A 183 -7.45 -27.62 -11.51
CA LYS A 183 -6.48 -28.00 -10.46
C LYS A 183 -5.12 -27.35 -10.65
N SER A 184 -4.80 -26.91 -11.85
CA SER A 184 -3.54 -26.24 -12.18
C SER A 184 -3.45 -24.88 -11.50
N ASN A 185 -2.43 -24.71 -10.64
CA ASN A 185 -2.16 -23.43 -9.98
C ASN A 185 -1.91 -22.31 -11.00
N LEU A 186 -1.20 -22.64 -12.08
CA LEU A 186 -0.93 -21.72 -13.18
C LEU A 186 -2.23 -21.25 -13.84
N SER A 187 -3.15 -22.18 -14.15
CA SER A 187 -4.42 -21.86 -14.80
C SER A 187 -5.26 -20.90 -13.95
N LYS A 188 -5.34 -21.15 -12.63
CA LYS A 188 -6.05 -20.27 -11.70
C LYS A 188 -5.44 -18.88 -11.64
N ASN A 189 -4.12 -18.79 -11.42
CA ASN A 189 -3.40 -17.52 -11.32
C ASN A 189 -3.49 -16.71 -12.62
N LEU A 190 -3.37 -17.35 -13.78
CA LEU A 190 -3.51 -16.66 -15.06
C LEU A 190 -4.94 -16.17 -15.33
N SER A 191 -5.96 -16.88 -14.83
CA SER A 191 -7.35 -16.45 -14.97
C SER A 191 -7.68 -15.26 -14.07
N ILE A 192 -7.14 -15.24 -12.84
CA ILE A 192 -7.21 -14.06 -11.95
C ILE A 192 -6.48 -12.87 -12.59
N TYR A 193 -5.28 -13.10 -13.13
CA TYR A 193 -4.51 -12.08 -13.82
C TYR A 193 -5.29 -11.51 -15.02
N GLN A 194 -5.87 -12.38 -15.87
CA GLN A 194 -6.69 -11.94 -17.01
C GLN A 194 -7.89 -11.13 -16.55
N TYR A 195 -8.56 -11.53 -15.47
CA TYR A 195 -9.66 -10.74 -14.91
C TYR A 195 -9.19 -9.34 -14.49
N ILE A 196 -8.05 -9.23 -13.83
CA ILE A 196 -7.58 -7.92 -13.33
C ILE A 196 -6.98 -7.04 -14.44
N ALA A 197 -6.23 -7.63 -15.37
CA ALA A 197 -5.32 -6.94 -16.28
C ALA A 197 -5.66 -7.07 -17.77
N ASP A 198 -6.66 -7.89 -18.15
CA ASP A 198 -7.12 -8.02 -19.53
C ASP A 198 -8.65 -8.02 -19.65
N THR A 199 -9.17 -8.00 -20.88
CA THR A 199 -10.59 -8.22 -21.15
C THR A 199 -10.90 -9.71 -21.08
N LEU A 200 -11.85 -10.09 -20.22
CA LEU A 200 -12.29 -11.47 -20.05
C LEU A 200 -13.77 -11.60 -20.38
N THR A 201 -14.15 -12.59 -21.19
CA THR A 201 -15.56 -12.81 -21.60
C THR A 201 -16.00 -14.21 -21.24
N VAL A 202 -17.22 -14.32 -20.70
CA VAL A 202 -17.90 -15.58 -20.37
C VAL A 202 -19.31 -15.49 -20.93
N GLY A 203 -19.65 -16.35 -21.90
CA GLY A 203 -20.88 -16.22 -22.69
C GLY A 203 -21.01 -14.80 -23.28
N ASP A 204 -22.09 -14.10 -22.94
CA ASP A 204 -22.37 -12.72 -23.40
C ASP A 204 -21.86 -11.62 -22.44
N VAL A 205 -21.19 -12.00 -21.34
CA VAL A 205 -20.73 -11.06 -20.32
C VAL A 205 -19.24 -10.79 -20.50
N THR A 206 -18.89 -9.52 -20.72
CA THR A 206 -17.49 -9.07 -20.84
C THR A 206 -17.08 -8.20 -19.65
N HIS A 207 -16.04 -8.64 -18.95
CA HIS A 207 -15.32 -7.84 -17.97
C HIS A 207 -14.17 -7.07 -18.66
N LYS A 208 -13.98 -5.80 -18.26
CA LYS A 208 -12.87 -4.95 -18.71
C LYS A 208 -11.85 -4.82 -17.58
N PRO A 209 -10.55 -4.74 -17.90
CA PRO A 209 -9.51 -4.72 -16.88
C PRO A 209 -9.64 -3.52 -15.96
N TYR A 210 -9.13 -3.68 -14.74
CA TYR A 210 -8.96 -2.58 -13.81
C TYR A 210 -7.87 -1.63 -14.29
N ASN A 211 -8.03 -0.34 -13.97
CA ASN A 211 -7.04 0.69 -14.30
C ASN A 211 -6.17 1.02 -13.10
N TYR A 212 -4.92 1.36 -13.34
CA TYR A 212 -4.06 1.93 -12.29
C TYR A 212 -4.33 3.44 -12.14
N ASP A 213 -4.56 3.95 -10.92
CA ASP A 213 -4.62 5.40 -10.73
C ASP A 213 -3.21 5.99 -10.63
N PHE A 214 -2.73 6.57 -11.72
CA PHE A 214 -1.51 7.37 -11.70
C PHE A 214 -1.68 8.70 -10.94
N ASN A 215 -2.93 9.13 -10.74
CA ASN A 215 -3.27 10.31 -9.96
C ASN A 215 -3.38 9.92 -8.48
N ASP A 216 -2.63 10.58 -7.61
CA ASP A 216 -2.59 10.31 -6.15
C ASP A 216 -2.25 8.85 -5.79
N TYR A 217 -1.28 8.26 -6.50
CA TYR A 217 -0.86 6.87 -6.30
C TYR A 217 -0.29 6.56 -4.90
N MET A 218 0.06 7.59 -4.13
CA MET A 218 0.49 7.47 -2.73
C MET A 218 -0.67 7.66 -1.72
N GLY A 219 -1.91 7.89 -2.18
CA GLY A 219 -3.09 8.09 -1.31
C GLY A 219 -2.96 9.30 -0.39
N LYS A 220 -2.24 10.35 -0.83
CA LYS A 220 -1.99 11.56 -0.03
C LYS A 220 -3.22 12.46 0.03
N GLU A 221 -4.00 12.49 -1.03
CA GLU A 221 -5.24 13.27 -1.09
C GLU A 221 -6.42 12.44 -0.58
N ASN A 222 -6.57 11.21 -1.08
CA ASN A 222 -7.65 10.31 -0.70
C ASN A 222 -7.08 8.93 -0.35
N TRP A 223 -7.07 8.60 0.93
CA TRP A 223 -6.47 7.35 1.40
C TRP A 223 -7.19 6.09 0.90
N ASP A 224 -8.49 6.19 0.61
CA ASP A 224 -9.26 5.08 0.05
C ASP A 224 -8.87 4.70 -1.39
N ASN A 225 -7.97 5.46 -2.03
CA ASN A 225 -7.23 4.98 -3.21
C ASN A 225 -6.47 3.66 -2.94
N MET A 226 -6.08 3.41 -1.70
CA MET A 226 -5.38 2.18 -1.29
C MET A 226 -6.30 0.96 -1.13
N PHE A 227 -7.62 1.13 -1.27
CA PHE A 227 -8.63 0.14 -0.86
C PHE A 227 -9.13 -0.74 -2.02
N VAL A 228 -9.39 -2.01 -1.69
CA VAL A 228 -10.07 -2.98 -2.55
C VAL A 228 -11.52 -2.56 -2.76
N SER A 229 -12.21 -2.05 -1.75
CA SER A 229 -13.61 -1.63 -1.89
C SER A 229 -13.77 -0.50 -2.92
N LYS A 230 -12.86 0.48 -2.93
CA LYS A 230 -12.77 1.49 -4.00
C LYS A 230 -12.47 0.86 -5.37
N LEU A 231 -11.46 -0.02 -5.44
CA LEU A 231 -11.07 -0.69 -6.69
C LEU A 231 -12.26 -1.42 -7.33
N LEU A 232 -12.98 -2.21 -6.53
CA LEU A 232 -14.17 -2.94 -6.97
C LEU A 232 -15.28 -2.02 -7.46
N TYR A 233 -15.47 -0.86 -6.82
CA TYR A 233 -16.54 0.07 -7.18
C TYR A 233 -16.20 0.96 -8.39
N GLN A 234 -14.99 1.53 -8.42
CA GLN A 234 -14.58 2.50 -9.45
C GLN A 234 -13.94 1.87 -10.68
N GLY A 235 -13.47 0.62 -10.56
CA GLY A 235 -12.72 -0.02 -11.63
C GLY A 235 -11.26 0.45 -11.73
N SER A 236 -10.73 1.09 -10.67
CA SER A 236 -9.34 1.55 -10.64
C SER A 236 -8.72 1.55 -9.24
N GLY A 237 -7.42 1.26 -9.16
CA GLY A 237 -6.72 1.10 -7.90
C GLY A 237 -5.20 1.30 -7.99
N GLN A 238 -4.51 0.80 -6.97
CA GLN A 238 -3.10 1.07 -6.70
C GLN A 238 -2.29 -0.20 -6.55
N CYS A 239 -0.97 -0.03 -6.43
CA CYS A 239 -0.04 -1.12 -6.15
C CYS A 239 -0.27 -1.78 -4.78
N ASN A 240 -1.13 -1.22 -3.93
CA ASN A 240 -1.65 -1.88 -2.72
C ASN A 240 -2.95 -2.67 -2.98
N SER A 241 -3.98 -2.02 -3.55
CA SER A 241 -5.31 -2.62 -3.69
C SER A 241 -5.39 -3.70 -4.78
N MET A 242 -4.67 -3.56 -5.89
CA MET A 242 -4.75 -4.55 -6.98
C MET A 242 -4.12 -5.91 -6.56
N PRO A 243 -2.89 -5.96 -5.99
CA PRO A 243 -2.36 -7.21 -5.45
C PRO A 243 -3.20 -7.75 -4.28
N ARG A 244 -3.79 -6.87 -3.46
CA ARG A 244 -4.70 -7.30 -2.38
C ARG A 244 -5.94 -8.02 -2.92
N LEU A 245 -6.60 -7.46 -3.94
CA LEU A 245 -7.74 -8.11 -4.60
C LEU A 245 -7.32 -9.44 -5.24
N TYR A 246 -6.15 -9.48 -5.89
CA TYR A 246 -5.63 -10.72 -6.47
C TYR A 246 -5.52 -11.83 -5.40
N MET A 247 -4.90 -11.54 -4.25
CA MET A 247 -4.77 -12.51 -3.16
C MET A 247 -6.13 -12.99 -2.64
N ILE A 248 -7.10 -12.07 -2.50
CA ILE A 248 -8.46 -12.43 -2.08
C ILE A 248 -9.09 -13.41 -3.08
N LEU A 249 -8.99 -13.12 -4.39
CA LEU A 249 -9.53 -14.01 -5.42
C LEU A 249 -8.78 -15.35 -5.49
N ALA A 250 -7.47 -15.34 -5.24
CA ALA A 250 -6.66 -16.53 -5.14
C ALA A 250 -7.13 -17.44 -4.00
N GLU A 251 -7.43 -16.89 -2.82
CA GLU A 251 -8.02 -17.67 -1.73
C GLU A 251 -9.37 -18.28 -2.11
N GLU A 252 -10.26 -17.51 -2.74
CA GLU A 252 -11.62 -17.95 -3.08
C GLU A 252 -11.64 -19.12 -4.07
N ILE A 253 -10.72 -19.15 -5.04
CA ILE A 253 -10.63 -20.24 -6.04
C ILE A 253 -9.56 -21.29 -5.68
N GLY A 254 -8.92 -21.16 -4.52
CA GLY A 254 -7.87 -22.07 -4.05
C GLY A 254 -6.62 -22.08 -4.93
N ALA A 255 -6.16 -20.89 -5.35
CA ALA A 255 -4.89 -20.67 -6.02
C ALA A 255 -3.81 -20.31 -5.00
N GLU A 256 -2.60 -20.84 -5.20
CA GLU A 256 -1.41 -20.46 -4.46
C GLU A 256 -0.74 -19.27 -5.15
N SER A 257 -0.68 -18.15 -4.43
CA SER A 257 -0.02 -16.92 -4.84
C SER A 257 0.55 -16.20 -3.61
N HIS A 258 1.54 -15.34 -3.83
CA HIS A 258 2.23 -14.63 -2.77
C HIS A 258 2.36 -13.15 -3.10
N LEU A 259 2.09 -12.29 -2.12
CA LEU A 259 2.52 -10.90 -2.19
C LEU A 259 4.05 -10.85 -2.17
N ALA A 260 4.65 -10.00 -2.99
CA ALA A 260 6.07 -9.68 -2.93
C ALA A 260 6.26 -8.19 -3.12
N PHE A 261 7.43 -7.70 -2.70
CA PHE A 261 7.78 -6.30 -2.82
C PHE A 261 8.96 -6.08 -3.77
N ALA A 262 8.92 -4.93 -4.43
CA ALA A 262 10.06 -4.19 -4.91
C ALA A 262 10.11 -2.86 -4.13
N PRO A 263 11.21 -2.08 -4.19
CA PRO A 263 11.25 -0.80 -3.50
C PRO A 263 10.04 0.09 -3.88
N ASN A 264 9.26 0.51 -2.86
CA ASN A 264 8.02 1.28 -3.00
C ASN A 264 6.91 0.63 -3.84
N HIS A 265 6.93 -0.69 -4.04
CA HIS A 265 5.97 -1.36 -4.91
C HIS A 265 5.62 -2.77 -4.45
N SER A 266 4.40 -3.22 -4.72
CA SER A 266 3.99 -4.59 -4.46
C SER A 266 3.39 -5.24 -5.70
N PHE A 267 3.61 -6.54 -5.83
CA PHE A 267 3.19 -7.36 -6.96
C PHE A 267 2.93 -8.79 -6.49
N ILE A 268 2.37 -9.63 -7.37
CA ILE A 268 2.05 -11.02 -7.03
C ILE A 268 3.07 -11.97 -7.66
N ARG A 269 3.44 -13.01 -6.90
CA ARG A 269 4.25 -14.14 -7.37
C ARG A 269 3.47 -15.42 -7.29
N PHE A 270 3.61 -16.27 -8.29
CA PHE A 270 3.09 -17.63 -8.27
C PHE A 270 4.03 -18.57 -9.01
N LYS A 271 3.95 -19.86 -8.70
CA LYS A 271 4.71 -20.90 -9.39
C LYS A 271 3.88 -21.56 -10.47
N ASP A 272 4.53 -21.91 -11.57
CA ASP A 272 3.97 -22.86 -12.53
C ASP A 272 4.17 -24.32 -12.09
N GLN A 273 3.78 -25.25 -12.96
CA GLN A 273 3.80 -26.68 -12.68
C GLN A 273 5.21 -27.27 -12.53
N ILE A 274 6.23 -26.62 -13.11
CA ILE A 274 7.63 -27.05 -12.99
C ILE A 274 8.36 -26.33 -11.86
N GLY A 275 7.67 -25.43 -11.14
CA GLY A 275 8.18 -24.71 -9.98
C GLY A 275 8.85 -23.38 -10.30
N GLU A 276 8.79 -22.90 -11.54
CA GLU A 276 9.35 -21.62 -11.95
C GLU A 276 8.47 -20.46 -11.46
N TRP A 277 9.12 -19.39 -11.00
CA TRP A 277 8.44 -18.20 -10.49
C TRP A 277 8.02 -17.25 -11.61
N HIS A 278 6.78 -16.79 -11.53
CA HIS A 278 6.21 -15.74 -12.39
C HIS A 278 5.79 -14.56 -11.53
N ASN A 279 6.02 -13.33 -12.01
CA ASN A 279 5.65 -12.10 -11.31
C ASN A 279 4.52 -11.41 -12.07
N ALA A 280 3.32 -11.36 -11.50
CA ALA A 280 2.21 -10.58 -12.04
C ALA A 280 2.30 -9.13 -11.54
N GLU A 281 2.72 -8.25 -12.44
CA GLU A 281 2.79 -6.82 -12.23
C GLU A 281 1.46 -6.17 -12.66
N LEU A 282 0.54 -6.01 -11.71
CA LEU A 282 -0.83 -5.60 -11.99
C LEU A 282 -0.97 -4.12 -12.33
N THR A 283 0.08 -3.31 -12.08
CA THR A 283 0.09 -1.87 -12.38
C THR A 283 0.25 -1.57 -13.86
N SER A 284 1.16 -2.29 -14.52
CA SER A 284 1.29 -2.26 -15.98
C SER A 284 0.44 -3.34 -16.65
N GLY A 285 -0.07 -4.30 -15.86
CA GLY A 285 -0.77 -5.47 -16.34
C GLY A 285 0.16 -6.42 -17.09
N ALA A 286 1.40 -6.62 -16.65
CA ALA A 286 2.39 -7.49 -17.29
C ALA A 286 2.69 -8.73 -16.45
N ILE A 287 3.10 -9.82 -17.11
CA ILE A 287 3.76 -10.95 -16.44
C ILE A 287 5.26 -10.85 -16.72
N MET A 288 6.06 -10.80 -15.66
CA MET A 288 7.50 -10.59 -15.73
C MET A 288 8.24 -11.76 -15.10
N SER A 289 9.33 -12.18 -15.73
CA SER A 289 10.31 -13.08 -15.08
C SER A 289 11.11 -12.33 -14.03
N ASP A 290 11.77 -13.05 -13.13
CA ASP A 290 12.69 -12.43 -12.16
C ASP A 290 13.79 -11.63 -12.87
N PHE A 291 14.29 -12.12 -14.00
CA PHE A 291 15.26 -11.41 -14.83
C PHE A 291 14.73 -10.05 -15.33
N LEU A 292 13.49 -10.00 -15.85
CA LEU A 292 12.89 -8.75 -16.31
C LEU A 292 12.63 -7.79 -15.14
N MET A 293 12.18 -8.30 -13.99
CA MET A 293 12.00 -7.48 -12.78
C MET A 293 13.32 -6.87 -12.31
N LEU A 294 14.40 -7.65 -12.27
CA LEU A 294 15.73 -7.18 -11.84
C LEU A 294 16.39 -6.25 -12.86
N SER A 295 16.27 -6.56 -14.15
CA SER A 295 16.84 -5.75 -15.23
C SER A 295 16.12 -4.42 -15.47
N SER A 296 14.91 -4.25 -14.91
CA SER A 296 14.21 -2.95 -14.91
C SER A 296 14.98 -1.83 -14.19
N GLY A 297 16.06 -2.17 -13.46
CA GLY A 297 17.15 -1.24 -13.15
C GLY A 297 17.17 -0.67 -11.73
N PHE A 298 16.33 -1.17 -10.81
CA PHE A 298 16.13 -0.55 -9.50
C PHE A 298 16.33 -1.47 -8.29
N MET A 299 16.54 -2.77 -8.49
CA MET A 299 16.84 -3.70 -7.40
C MET A 299 18.33 -4.04 -7.41
N LYS A 300 19.07 -3.63 -6.36
CA LYS A 300 20.45 -4.11 -6.18
C LYS A 300 20.39 -5.60 -5.85
N ALA A 301 21.32 -6.39 -6.39
CA ALA A 301 21.41 -7.82 -6.13
C ALA A 301 21.49 -8.14 -4.62
N GLU A 302 22.18 -7.30 -3.85
CA GLU A 302 22.31 -7.39 -2.39
C GLU A 302 20.96 -7.31 -1.66
N THR A 303 20.01 -6.52 -2.17
CA THR A 303 18.66 -6.36 -1.60
C THR A 303 17.79 -7.60 -1.77
N VAL A 304 18.05 -8.40 -2.81
CA VAL A 304 17.34 -9.66 -3.08
C VAL A 304 17.81 -10.75 -2.13
N GLN A 305 19.10 -10.75 -1.76
CA GLN A 305 19.70 -11.76 -0.89
C GLN A 305 19.14 -11.75 0.55
N ASN A 306 18.63 -10.60 1.01
CA ASN A 306 18.08 -10.46 2.37
C ASN A 306 16.62 -10.91 2.49
N GLY A 307 15.98 -11.40 1.42
CA GLY A 307 14.62 -11.96 1.46
C GLY A 307 13.48 -10.96 1.61
N ASN A 308 13.78 -9.65 1.63
CA ASN A 308 12.79 -8.58 1.83
C ASN A 308 12.12 -8.11 0.52
N TYR A 309 12.79 -8.31 -0.61
CA TYR A 309 12.28 -8.02 -1.94
C TYR A 309 12.32 -9.28 -2.80
N MET A 310 11.48 -9.32 -3.85
CA MET A 310 11.39 -10.46 -4.77
C MET A 310 11.17 -11.82 -4.08
N THR A 311 10.57 -11.81 -2.90
CA THR A 311 10.28 -13.01 -2.10
C THR A 311 8.81 -13.00 -1.73
N GLY A 312 8.15 -14.15 -1.92
CA GLY A 312 6.75 -14.29 -1.57
C GLY A 312 6.56 -14.28 -0.06
N LEU A 313 5.66 -13.45 0.44
CA LEU A 313 5.31 -13.40 1.85
C LEU A 313 4.55 -14.66 2.26
N SER A 314 4.87 -15.17 3.45
CA SER A 314 4.05 -16.13 4.18
C SER A 314 2.78 -15.50 4.74
N LYS A 315 1.82 -16.33 5.17
CA LYS A 315 0.56 -15.88 5.77
C LYS A 315 0.77 -14.94 6.96
N ARG A 316 1.68 -15.31 7.88
CA ARG A 316 2.09 -14.47 9.02
C ARG A 316 2.65 -13.11 8.59
N GLN A 317 3.48 -13.08 7.55
CA GLN A 317 4.04 -11.84 7.02
C GLN A 317 2.97 -10.98 6.31
N ILE A 318 1.95 -11.60 5.71
CA ILE A 318 0.79 -10.88 5.15
C ILE A 318 -0.03 -10.24 6.29
N MET A 319 -0.21 -10.92 7.43
CA MET A 319 -0.84 -10.31 8.62
C MET A 319 -0.05 -9.10 9.12
N ALA A 320 1.27 -9.19 9.16
CA ALA A 320 2.12 -8.04 9.47
C ALA A 320 1.87 -6.87 8.52
N GLN A 321 1.82 -7.12 7.20
CA GLN A 321 1.51 -6.07 6.23
C GLN A 321 0.10 -5.48 6.42
N LEU A 322 -0.90 -6.30 6.74
CA LEU A 322 -2.27 -5.83 7.01
C LEU A 322 -2.34 -4.91 8.23
N LEU A 323 -1.60 -5.22 9.30
CA LEU A 323 -1.45 -4.31 10.45
C LEU A 323 -0.76 -2.99 10.05
N ASN A 324 0.25 -3.07 9.18
CA ASN A 324 0.90 -1.88 8.63
C ASN A 324 -0.09 -1.01 7.81
N ASP A 325 -1.00 -1.63 7.05
CA ASP A 325 -2.04 -0.93 6.30
C ASP A 325 -3.05 -0.25 7.25
N LEU A 326 -3.42 -0.89 8.37
CA LEU A 326 -4.25 -0.29 9.43
C LEU A 326 -3.60 0.96 10.03
N ALA A 327 -2.31 0.86 10.39
CA ALA A 327 -1.55 1.99 10.92
C ALA A 327 -1.49 3.14 9.91
N SER A 328 -1.26 2.83 8.63
CA SER A 328 -1.20 3.83 7.56
C SER A 328 -2.53 4.57 7.37
N GLY A 329 -3.65 3.85 7.43
CA GLY A 329 -4.98 4.44 7.39
C GLY A 329 -5.27 5.35 8.58
N TYR A 330 -4.86 4.95 9.79
CA TYR A 330 -4.99 5.78 10.99
C TYR A 330 -4.18 7.08 10.88
N ILE A 331 -2.91 6.96 10.45
CA ILE A 331 -2.02 8.12 10.24
C ILE A 331 -2.60 9.08 9.22
N SER A 332 -3.17 8.56 8.14
CA SER A 332 -3.77 9.39 7.10
C SER A 332 -5.01 10.13 7.61
N LYS A 333 -5.86 9.46 8.40
CA LYS A 333 -7.13 10.01 8.87
C LYS A 333 -7.01 10.95 10.06
N PHE A 334 -6.19 10.62 11.05
CA PHE A 334 -6.08 11.36 12.32
C PHE A 334 -4.70 11.97 12.52
N GLY A 335 -3.65 11.20 12.23
CA GLY A 335 -2.27 11.57 12.52
C GLY A 335 -1.57 10.49 13.34
N ARG A 336 -0.42 10.85 13.93
CA ARG A 336 0.38 9.91 14.73
C ARG A 336 0.08 10.11 16.21
N ASP A 337 -0.19 9.00 16.89
CA ASP A 337 -0.23 8.89 18.34
C ASP A 337 0.35 7.53 18.78
N GLU A 338 0.19 7.19 20.06
CA GLU A 338 0.73 5.94 20.61
C GLU A 338 -0.01 4.68 20.13
N PHE A 339 -1.25 4.78 19.64
CA PHE A 339 -1.94 3.64 19.03
C PHE A 339 -1.21 3.18 17.76
N VAL A 340 -0.73 4.13 16.95
CA VAL A 340 0.07 3.81 15.75
C VAL A 340 1.33 3.01 16.12
N GLN A 341 1.98 3.36 17.24
CA GLN A 341 3.16 2.64 17.72
C GLN A 341 2.79 1.20 18.11
N GLU A 342 1.70 1.00 18.83
CA GLU A 342 1.20 -0.32 19.24
C GLU A 342 0.93 -1.24 18.02
N VAL A 343 0.30 -0.70 16.98
CA VAL A 343 0.02 -1.46 15.75
C VAL A 343 1.31 -1.82 15.01
N ILE A 344 2.27 -0.88 14.91
CA ILE A 344 3.58 -1.13 14.28
C ILE A 344 4.38 -2.18 15.07
N ASP A 345 4.38 -2.10 16.39
CA ASP A 345 5.07 -3.05 17.25
C ASP A 345 4.52 -4.47 17.05
N LYS A 346 3.18 -4.61 16.98
CA LYS A 346 2.55 -5.89 16.66
C LYS A 346 2.92 -6.38 15.26
N SER A 347 2.98 -5.49 14.28
CA SER A 347 3.44 -5.84 12.93
C SER A 347 4.89 -6.33 12.92
N LEU A 348 5.77 -5.70 13.70
CA LEU A 348 7.18 -6.08 13.81
C LEU A 348 7.37 -7.37 14.61
N GLU A 349 6.48 -7.70 15.55
CA GLU A 349 6.46 -9.00 16.22
C GLU A 349 6.25 -10.15 15.22
N LEU A 350 5.33 -9.96 14.26
CA LEU A 350 5.00 -10.95 13.24
C LEU A 350 6.02 -11.01 12.09
N HIS A 351 6.68 -9.90 11.79
CA HIS A 351 7.69 -9.81 10.74
C HIS A 351 8.81 -8.81 11.12
N PRO A 352 9.78 -9.22 11.96
CA PRO A 352 10.80 -8.32 12.50
C PRO A 352 11.65 -7.60 11.46
N ASP A 353 11.91 -8.26 10.33
CA ASP A 353 12.72 -7.76 9.22
C ASP A 353 11.87 -7.23 8.05
N GLY A 354 10.55 -7.20 8.21
CA GLY A 354 9.63 -6.68 7.19
C GLY A 354 9.95 -5.24 6.85
N ILE A 355 10.16 -4.96 5.56
CA ILE A 355 10.61 -3.65 5.09
C ILE A 355 9.62 -2.53 5.43
N ASN A 356 8.34 -2.72 5.14
CA ASN A 356 7.31 -1.69 5.36
C ASN A 356 7.12 -1.38 6.86
N PRO A 357 6.95 -2.37 7.77
CA PRO A 357 6.88 -2.09 9.21
C PRO A 357 8.12 -1.36 9.74
N ASN A 358 9.32 -1.72 9.26
CA ASN A 358 10.55 -1.02 9.68
C ASN A 358 10.64 0.41 9.13
N ILE A 359 10.09 0.70 7.94
CA ILE A 359 9.96 2.06 7.41
C ILE A 359 9.00 2.88 8.29
N HIS A 360 7.85 2.31 8.65
CA HIS A 360 6.90 2.97 9.55
C HIS A 360 7.50 3.22 10.94
N GLN A 361 8.28 2.29 11.47
CA GLN A 361 9.00 2.47 12.74
C GLN A 361 10.02 3.60 12.67
N PHE A 362 10.78 3.69 11.58
CA PHE A 362 11.68 4.82 11.35
C PHE A 362 10.93 6.14 11.29
N ASN A 363 9.83 6.20 10.54
CA ASN A 363 9.00 7.40 10.41
C ASN A 363 8.39 7.83 11.75
N MET A 364 7.98 6.89 12.60
CA MET A 364 7.49 7.16 13.95
C MET A 364 8.60 7.74 14.84
N LYS A 365 9.77 7.08 14.88
CA LYS A 365 10.93 7.56 15.65
C LYS A 365 11.40 8.94 15.18
N LEU A 366 11.45 9.18 13.87
CA LEU A 366 11.82 10.46 13.29
C LEU A 366 10.82 11.53 13.71
N ALA A 367 9.51 11.28 13.56
CA ALA A 367 8.47 12.21 13.96
C ALA A 367 8.53 12.55 15.45
N ARG A 368 8.80 11.54 16.31
CA ARG A 368 8.90 11.73 17.77
C ARG A 368 10.13 12.56 18.13
N MET A 369 11.27 12.29 17.48
CA MET A 369 12.48 13.07 17.67
C MET A 369 12.29 14.53 17.21
N SER A 370 11.67 14.75 16.04
CA SER A 370 11.32 16.09 15.57
C SER A 370 10.39 16.81 16.55
N PHE A 371 9.41 16.09 17.11
CA PHE A 371 8.48 16.61 18.11
C PHE A 371 9.17 17.10 19.39
N VAL A 372 10.12 16.32 19.90
CA VAL A 372 10.91 16.67 21.08
C VAL A 372 11.91 17.80 20.78
N ALA A 373 12.66 17.70 19.68
CA ALA A 373 13.65 18.70 19.29
C ALA A 373 13.02 20.08 19.10
N GLN A 374 11.82 20.15 18.54
CA GLN A 374 11.10 21.41 18.33
C GLN A 374 10.63 22.06 19.64
N GLN A 375 10.16 21.28 20.62
CA GLN A 375 9.84 21.79 21.97
C GLN A 375 11.08 22.38 22.64
N LEU A 376 12.22 21.69 22.50
CA LEU A 376 13.52 22.09 23.05
C LEU A 376 14.21 23.21 22.26
N GLN A 377 13.69 23.57 21.08
CA GLN A 377 14.37 24.46 20.11
C GLN A 377 15.79 23.99 19.78
N ALA A 378 16.03 22.68 19.86
CA ALA A 378 17.31 22.07 19.55
C ALA A 378 17.53 22.10 18.04
N LYS A 379 18.63 22.71 17.63
CA LYS A 379 19.12 22.84 16.24
C LYS A 379 20.28 21.90 15.93
N ASN A 380 20.76 21.14 16.92
CA ASN A 380 21.79 20.13 16.76
C ASN A 380 21.76 19.13 17.94
N PRO A 381 22.41 17.96 17.80
CA PRO A 381 22.47 16.96 18.85
C PRO A 381 23.13 17.42 20.17
N GLU A 382 24.05 18.39 20.13
CA GLU A 382 24.71 18.89 21.35
C GLU A 382 23.71 19.54 22.30
N GLN A 383 22.71 20.22 21.76
CA GLN A 383 21.63 20.85 22.54
C GLN A 383 20.65 19.83 23.15
N LEU A 384 20.70 18.57 22.72
CA LEU A 384 19.90 17.48 23.29
C LEU A 384 20.60 16.81 24.49
N LYS A 385 21.92 16.94 24.62
CA LYS A 385 22.72 16.30 25.70
C LYS A 385 22.19 16.52 27.12
N PRO A 386 21.70 17.71 27.50
CA PRO A 386 21.12 17.93 28.82
C PRO A 386 19.81 17.15 29.09
N TYR A 387 19.23 16.53 28.06
CA TYR A 387 17.94 15.84 28.11
C TYR A 387 18.13 14.34 27.80
N PRO A 388 18.38 13.48 28.81
CA PRO A 388 18.71 12.07 28.60
C PRO A 388 17.68 11.31 27.74
N GLN A 389 16.39 11.55 27.95
CA GLN A 389 15.33 10.93 27.15
C GLN A 389 15.35 11.37 25.68
N ALA A 390 15.74 12.63 25.39
CA ALA A 390 15.88 13.10 24.02
C ALA A 390 17.09 12.47 23.32
N MET A 391 18.19 12.27 24.07
CA MET A 391 19.36 11.54 23.58
C MET A 391 19.05 10.07 23.28
N GLN A 392 18.22 9.43 24.12
CA GLN A 392 17.76 8.06 23.88
C GLN A 392 16.96 7.96 22.58
N LEU A 393 15.98 8.86 22.36
CA LEU A 393 15.22 8.88 21.11
C LEU A 393 16.10 9.08 19.87
N LEU A 394 17.11 9.96 19.97
CA LEU A 394 18.07 10.16 18.88
C LEU A 394 18.87 8.88 18.61
N GLN A 395 19.32 8.17 19.66
CA GLN A 395 20.04 6.92 19.51
C GLN A 395 19.16 5.85 18.86
N GLU A 396 17.92 5.67 19.32
CA GLU A 396 16.97 4.70 18.77
C GLU A 396 16.63 4.97 17.30
N LEU A 397 16.55 6.24 16.91
CA LEU A 397 16.37 6.66 15.51
C LEU A 397 17.58 6.28 14.65
N ILE A 398 18.79 6.56 15.13
CA ILE A 398 20.03 6.20 14.42
C ILE A 398 20.15 4.68 14.28
N GLU A 399 19.79 3.92 15.31
CA GLU A 399 19.78 2.46 15.25
C GLU A 399 18.75 1.92 14.24
N GLN A 400 17.56 2.52 14.19
CA GLN A 400 16.55 2.16 13.20
C GLN A 400 16.99 2.48 11.76
N ASP A 401 17.63 3.63 11.53
CA ASP A 401 18.20 4.00 10.23
C ASP A 401 19.25 2.96 9.75
N ARG A 402 20.13 2.53 10.66
CA ARG A 402 21.09 1.45 10.36
C ARG A 402 20.38 0.14 10.02
N LYS A 403 19.33 -0.21 10.77
CA LYS A 403 18.53 -1.41 10.49
C LYS A 403 17.91 -1.34 9.09
N LEU A 404 17.28 -0.23 8.73
CA LEU A 404 16.71 -0.05 7.39
C LEU A 404 17.73 -0.21 6.27
N LYS A 405 18.92 0.39 6.43
CA LYS A 405 20.01 0.23 5.46
C LYS A 405 20.46 -1.23 5.34
N ASN A 406 20.55 -1.95 6.45
CA ASN A 406 20.91 -3.38 6.44
C ASN A 406 19.80 -4.24 5.81
N LEU A 407 18.53 -3.85 5.94
CA LEU A 407 17.41 -4.50 5.26
C LEU A 407 17.36 -4.19 3.76
N GLY A 408 18.24 -3.31 3.27
CA GLY A 408 18.33 -2.92 1.87
C GLY A 408 17.36 -1.80 1.46
N PHE A 409 16.83 -1.05 2.44
CA PHE A 409 16.02 0.13 2.12
C PHE A 409 16.87 1.21 1.44
N GLU A 410 16.36 1.72 0.32
CA GLU A 410 16.88 2.91 -0.33
C GLU A 410 15.70 3.79 -0.71
N GLU A 411 15.78 5.07 -0.37
CA GLU A 411 14.75 6.03 -0.74
C GLU A 411 14.74 6.17 -2.27
N MET A 412 13.59 5.89 -2.89
CA MET A 412 13.40 6.09 -4.31
C MET A 412 12.79 7.48 -4.56
N PRO A 413 13.50 8.39 -5.24
CA PRO A 413 12.91 9.65 -5.68
C PRO A 413 11.68 9.40 -6.54
N LYS A 414 10.70 10.28 -6.42
CA LYS A 414 9.43 10.17 -7.14
C LYS A 414 9.62 10.04 -8.66
N GLU A 415 10.51 10.84 -9.23
CA GLU A 415 10.77 10.84 -10.68
C GLU A 415 11.36 9.50 -11.14
N ARG A 416 12.16 8.85 -10.27
CA ARG A 416 12.72 7.52 -10.52
C ARG A 416 11.64 6.45 -10.47
N TYR A 417 10.73 6.54 -9.50
CA TYR A 417 9.57 5.65 -9.41
C TYR A 417 8.66 5.76 -10.63
N GLU A 418 8.33 6.98 -11.06
CA GLU A 418 7.50 7.19 -12.25
C GLU A 418 8.20 6.71 -13.54
N ALA A 419 9.50 6.94 -13.68
CA ALA A 419 10.27 6.41 -14.81
C ALA A 419 10.26 4.87 -14.84
N TRP A 420 10.38 4.24 -13.68
CA TRP A 420 10.28 2.79 -13.54
C TRP A 420 8.89 2.27 -13.94
N LEU A 421 7.81 2.86 -13.42
CA LEU A 421 6.44 2.49 -13.80
C LEU A 421 6.21 2.60 -15.32
N ASN A 422 6.75 3.63 -15.96
CA ASN A 422 6.67 3.79 -17.41
C ASN A 422 7.43 2.68 -18.16
N SER A 423 8.56 2.19 -17.62
CA SER A 423 9.32 1.07 -18.21
C SER A 423 8.52 -0.24 -18.17
N LEU A 424 7.77 -0.49 -17.09
CA LEU A 424 6.90 -1.67 -16.95
C LEU A 424 5.77 -1.63 -17.99
N LYS A 425 5.24 -0.44 -18.28
CA LYS A 425 4.23 -0.25 -19.33
C LYS A 425 4.78 -0.53 -20.72
N GLN A 426 5.99 -0.07 -21.03
CA GLN A 426 6.63 -0.35 -22.32
C GLN A 426 6.87 -1.85 -22.52
N GLU A 427 7.24 -2.57 -21.46
CA GLU A 427 7.40 -4.03 -21.52
C GLU A 427 6.05 -4.72 -21.79
N LYS A 428 4.95 -4.26 -21.18
CA LYS A 428 3.60 -4.76 -21.53
C LYS A 428 3.27 -4.54 -23.01
N GLU A 429 3.52 -3.33 -23.53
CA GLU A 429 3.28 -3.02 -24.95
C GLU A 429 4.09 -3.94 -25.88
N LYS A 430 5.34 -4.26 -25.51
CA LYS A 430 6.16 -5.23 -26.22
C LYS A 430 5.56 -6.63 -26.19
N GLN A 431 5.12 -7.10 -25.02
CA GLN A 431 4.46 -8.41 -24.86
C GLN A 431 3.16 -8.52 -25.68
N ASP A 432 2.38 -7.43 -25.76
CA ASP A 432 1.16 -7.37 -26.56
C ASP A 432 1.48 -7.43 -28.07
N ASN A 433 2.49 -6.68 -28.50
CA ASN A 433 2.93 -6.62 -29.90
C ASN A 433 3.57 -7.94 -30.36
N GLU A 434 4.23 -8.67 -29.47
CA GLU A 434 4.81 -9.99 -29.75
C GLU A 434 3.75 -11.11 -29.80
N LYS A 435 2.44 -10.79 -29.61
CA LYS A 435 1.31 -11.72 -29.51
C LYS A 435 1.63 -12.93 -28.63
N PHE A 436 1.30 -12.87 -27.33
CA PHE A 436 0.80 -13.96 -26.45
C PHE A 436 1.03 -15.45 -26.86
N SER A 437 2.16 -15.81 -27.45
CA SER A 437 2.35 -17.09 -28.13
C SER A 437 3.29 -18.00 -27.36
N GLY A 438 4.00 -17.49 -26.35
CA GLY A 438 4.80 -18.30 -25.44
C GLY A 438 3.94 -18.97 -24.37
N LEU A 439 3.30 -18.19 -23.49
CA LEU A 439 2.55 -18.73 -22.36
C LEU A 439 1.25 -19.45 -22.73
N LYS A 440 0.46 -18.96 -23.72
CA LYS A 440 -0.74 -19.71 -24.18
C LYS A 440 -0.38 -21.05 -24.84
N ARG A 441 0.81 -21.17 -25.48
CA ARG A 441 1.25 -22.45 -26.08
C ARG A 441 1.67 -23.49 -25.05
N GLN A 442 2.09 -23.07 -23.85
CA GLN A 442 2.35 -23.98 -22.73
C GLN A 442 1.05 -24.48 -22.09
N ILE A 443 0.01 -23.65 -22.06
CA ILE A 443 -1.29 -23.97 -21.43
C ILE A 443 -2.18 -24.89 -22.30
N ILE A 444 -2.00 -24.88 -23.62
CA ILE A 444 -2.83 -25.68 -24.57
C ILE A 444 -2.16 -27.01 -24.96
N LYS A 445 -0.89 -27.24 -24.58
CA LYS A 445 -0.13 -28.43 -25.00
C LYS A 445 -0.11 -29.59 -24.02
N ASP A 446 -0.62 -29.39 -22.81
CA ASP A 446 -0.79 -30.42 -21.78
C ASP A 446 -2.25 -30.40 -21.30
#